data_AF-A0ABD1AHT0-F1
#
_entry.id   AF-A0ABD1AHT0-F1
#
_cell.length_a   1.000
_cell.length_b   1.000
_cell.length_c   1.000
_cell.angle_alpha   90.00
_cell.angle_beta   90.00
_cell.angle_gamma   90.00
#
_symmetry.space_group_name_H-M   'P 1'
#
loop_
_entity.id
_entity.type
_entity.pdbx_description
1 polymer ?
#
loop_
_entity_poly.entity_id
_entity_poly.type
_entity_poly.pdbx_seq_one_letter_code
_entity_poly.pdbx_strand_id
1 'polypeptide(L)'
;MSIRAQEHQNLEDGKTEELIGDDGVLIEVKKLEKSSRRIRSKIGMEASLDSVWSVLTDYEKLSDFIPGLVVSELVEKEGNRVRLFQMGQQNLALGLKFNAKAVLDCFEKELEILPYGRRREIDFKMVEGDFQLFEGKWSIEQLDKGIHGEALDLQFNDFPTTLTYTVEVKPKMWLPVRLVEGRLCKEIKTNLMSVRDAAQKVIEGVIHDL
;
A
#
# COMPACT_ATOMS: atom_id res chain seq x y z
N MET A 1 43.44 37.83 1.15
CA MET A 1 42.56 37.68 2.33
C MET A 1 41.33 36.92 1.89
N SER A 2 41.00 35.87 2.63
CA SER A 2 39.79 35.04 2.53
C SER A 2 38.52 35.88 2.75
N ILE A 3 37.38 35.48 2.16
CA ILE A 3 36.13 35.17 2.88
C ILE A 3 35.22 34.32 1.96
N ARG A 4 35.12 33.04 2.36
CA ARG A 4 34.03 32.04 2.29
C ARG A 4 32.96 32.12 1.20
N ALA A 5 32.97 31.09 0.35
CA ALA A 5 31.78 30.53 -0.27
C ALA A 5 30.88 29.89 0.82
N GLN A 6 29.59 30.23 0.81
CA GLN A 6 28.54 29.39 1.38
C GLN A 6 28.08 28.44 0.26
N GLU A 7 28.44 27.17 0.39
CA GLU A 7 27.86 26.10 -0.41
C GLU A 7 26.42 25.88 0.06
N HIS A 8 25.46 26.43 -0.68
CA HIS A 8 24.10 25.92 -0.67
C HIS A 8 24.12 24.53 -1.33
N GLN A 9 24.07 23.48 -0.52
CA GLN A 9 23.76 22.13 -0.99
C GLN A 9 22.35 22.14 -1.56
N ASN A 10 22.23 22.21 -2.89
CA ASN A 10 21.03 21.80 -3.59
C ASN A 10 20.93 20.27 -3.46
N LEU A 11 20.03 19.80 -2.59
CA LEU A 11 19.55 18.42 -2.63
C LEU A 11 18.88 18.22 -3.99
N GLU A 12 19.52 17.48 -4.90
CA GLU A 12 18.88 17.04 -6.14
C GLU A 12 17.68 16.15 -5.78
N ASP A 13 16.48 16.62 -6.14
CA ASP A 13 15.22 15.94 -5.91
C ASP A 13 15.18 14.63 -6.72
N GLY A 14 14.91 13.52 -6.03
CA GLY A 14 14.98 12.17 -6.61
C GLY A 14 13.99 11.98 -7.76
N LYS A 15 14.47 11.42 -8.88
CA LYS A 15 13.68 11.08 -10.07
C LYS A 15 12.42 10.28 -9.70
N THR A 16 11.24 10.84 -10.00
CA THR A 16 9.93 10.16 -9.93
C THR A 16 9.70 9.40 -11.23
N GLU A 17 9.35 8.11 -11.12
CA GLU A 17 8.91 7.29 -12.24
C GLU A 17 7.42 6.95 -12.04
N GLU A 18 6.56 7.43 -12.95
CA GLU A 18 5.13 7.13 -12.97
C GLU A 18 4.84 6.02 -13.98
N LEU A 19 4.13 4.99 -13.54
CA LEU A 19 3.71 3.87 -14.36
C LEU A 19 2.20 3.71 -14.20
N ILE A 20 1.47 3.90 -15.29
CA ILE A 20 0.04 3.55 -15.36
C ILE A 20 -0.03 2.18 -16.01
N GLY A 21 -0.58 1.21 -15.28
CA GLY A 21 -0.87 -0.11 -15.84
C GLY A 21 -2.22 -0.13 -16.56
N ASP A 22 -2.33 -0.96 -17.59
CA ASP A 22 -3.61 -1.22 -18.31
C ASP A 22 -4.73 -1.76 -17.40
N ASP A 23 -4.42 -2.14 -16.17
CA ASP A 23 -5.34 -2.66 -15.14
C ASP A 23 -5.92 -1.57 -14.21
N GLY A 24 -5.66 -0.30 -14.52
CA GLY A 24 -6.19 0.84 -13.78
C GLY A 24 -5.46 1.11 -12.46
N VAL A 25 -4.26 0.53 -12.26
CA VAL A 25 -3.40 0.83 -11.12
C VAL A 25 -2.36 1.88 -11.51
N LEU A 26 -2.35 2.98 -10.77
CA LEU A 26 -1.30 4.00 -10.81
C LEU A 26 -0.19 3.60 -9.84
N ILE A 27 1.07 3.64 -10.28
CA ILE A 27 2.24 3.43 -9.43
C ILE A 27 3.24 4.56 -9.65
N GLU A 28 3.64 5.21 -8.56
CA GLU A 28 4.68 6.23 -8.50
C GLU A 28 5.83 5.71 -7.65
N VAL A 29 7.06 5.74 -8.19
CA VAL A 29 8.26 5.37 -7.46
C VAL A 29 9.17 6.58 -7.30
N LYS A 30 9.43 6.98 -6.06
CA LYS A 30 10.43 7.99 -5.70
C LYS A 30 11.68 7.33 -5.12
N LYS A 31 12.83 7.60 -5.74
CA LYS A 31 14.14 7.18 -5.24
C LYS A 31 14.55 8.11 -4.10
N LEU A 32 14.79 7.54 -2.91
CA LEU A 32 15.27 8.25 -1.73
C LEU A 32 16.77 8.02 -1.56
N GLU A 33 17.36 8.52 -0.48
CA GLU A 33 18.78 8.30 -0.17
C GLU A 33 19.14 6.81 -0.12
N LYS A 34 20.33 6.46 -0.60
CA LYS A 34 20.88 5.09 -0.62
C LYS A 34 19.97 4.13 -1.42
N SER A 35 19.60 3.01 -0.80
CA SER A 35 18.76 1.96 -1.37
C SER A 35 17.28 2.12 -1.05
N SER A 36 16.88 3.22 -0.39
CA SER A 36 15.49 3.44 0.00
C SER A 36 14.62 3.83 -1.20
N ARG A 37 13.38 3.34 -1.20
CA ARG A 37 12.36 3.67 -2.19
C ARG A 37 11.08 4.05 -1.46
N ARG A 38 10.41 5.08 -1.94
CA ARG A 38 9.01 5.34 -1.61
C ARG A 38 8.16 4.98 -2.82
N ILE A 39 7.22 4.08 -2.61
CA ILE A 39 6.28 3.65 -3.64
C ILE A 39 4.91 4.10 -3.19
N ARG A 40 4.22 4.86 -4.04
CA ARG A 40 2.81 5.20 -3.88
C ARG A 40 2.05 4.49 -4.99
N SER A 41 0.98 3.80 -4.63
CA SER A 41 0.12 3.12 -5.59
C SER A 41 -1.33 3.44 -5.30
N LYS A 42 -2.16 3.56 -6.35
CA LYS A 42 -3.56 3.95 -6.23
C LYS A 42 -4.42 3.18 -7.23
N ILE A 43 -5.62 2.80 -6.80
CA ILE A 43 -6.62 2.09 -7.61
C ILE A 43 -8.03 2.60 -7.26
N GLY A 44 -8.91 2.72 -8.26
CA GLY A 44 -10.33 2.96 -8.08
C GLY A 44 -11.14 1.67 -8.05
N MET A 45 -12.27 1.66 -7.33
CA MET A 45 -13.13 0.47 -7.23
C MET A 45 -14.60 0.78 -6.97
N GLU A 46 -15.48 -0.10 -7.47
CA GLU A 46 -16.91 -0.13 -7.19
C GLU A 46 -17.20 -0.85 -5.86
N ALA A 47 -16.64 -0.33 -4.77
CA ALA A 47 -16.89 -0.83 -3.42
C ALA A 47 -17.09 0.33 -2.44
N SER A 48 -17.79 0.11 -1.32
CA SER A 48 -17.87 1.11 -0.24
C SER A 48 -16.59 1.11 0.59
N LEU A 49 -16.28 2.25 1.23
CA LEU A 49 -15.20 2.35 2.22
C LEU A 49 -15.30 1.24 3.27
N ASP A 50 -16.51 0.94 3.73
CA ASP A 50 -16.75 -0.08 4.77
C ASP A 50 -16.43 -1.50 4.27
N SER A 51 -16.69 -1.79 2.99
CA SER A 51 -16.35 -3.08 2.37
C SER A 51 -14.83 -3.23 2.19
N VAL A 52 -14.15 -2.15 1.80
CA VAL A 52 -12.68 -2.16 1.68
C VAL A 52 -12.05 -2.27 3.06
N TRP A 53 -12.58 -1.56 4.05
CA TRP A 53 -12.09 -1.59 5.42
C TRP A 53 -12.25 -2.97 6.04
N SER A 54 -13.40 -3.63 5.86
CA SER A 54 -13.61 -4.99 6.38
C SER A 54 -12.62 -5.99 5.78
N VAL A 55 -12.34 -5.91 4.48
CA VAL A 55 -11.33 -6.75 3.83
C VAL A 55 -9.93 -6.48 4.38
N LEU A 56 -9.53 -5.20 4.51
CA LEU A 56 -8.18 -4.84 4.97
C LEU A 56 -7.92 -5.15 6.44
N THR A 57 -8.98 -5.20 7.26
CA THR A 57 -8.88 -5.44 8.72
C THR A 57 -9.25 -6.87 9.14
N ASP A 58 -9.74 -7.70 8.22
CA ASP A 58 -9.79 -9.16 8.38
C ASP A 58 -8.39 -9.76 8.14
N TYR A 59 -7.45 -9.37 9.01
CA TYR A 59 -6.02 -9.59 8.82
C TYR A 59 -5.64 -11.05 8.61
N GLU A 60 -6.34 -11.98 9.26
CA GLU A 60 -6.08 -13.42 9.17
C GLU A 60 -6.48 -14.00 7.81
N LYS A 61 -7.44 -13.38 7.12
CA LYS A 61 -7.88 -13.81 5.78
C LYS A 61 -7.11 -13.16 4.64
N LEU A 62 -6.22 -12.21 4.91
CA LEU A 62 -5.44 -11.54 3.86
C LEU A 62 -4.63 -12.56 3.01
N SER A 63 -4.10 -13.62 3.62
CA SER A 63 -3.36 -14.67 2.89
C SER A 63 -4.24 -15.55 1.99
N ASP A 64 -5.56 -15.53 2.16
CA ASP A 64 -6.47 -16.37 1.37
C ASP A 64 -6.61 -15.87 -0.07
N PHE A 65 -6.43 -14.56 -0.27
CA PHE A 65 -6.69 -13.92 -1.56
C PHE A 65 -5.56 -13.03 -2.07
N ILE A 66 -4.56 -12.66 -1.25
CA ILE A 66 -3.38 -11.89 -1.68
C ILE A 66 -2.29 -12.85 -2.19
N PRO A 67 -1.99 -12.86 -3.49
CA PRO A 67 -0.98 -13.76 -4.05
C PRO A 67 0.41 -13.49 -3.46
N GLY A 68 1.07 -14.55 -3.01
CA GLY A 68 2.41 -14.45 -2.43
C GLY A 68 2.43 -14.09 -0.94
N LEU A 69 1.31 -13.64 -0.33
CA LEU A 69 1.20 -13.56 1.13
C LEU A 69 0.80 -14.93 1.66
N VAL A 70 1.77 -15.70 2.15
CA VAL A 70 1.56 -17.10 2.56
C VAL A 70 1.16 -17.25 4.02
N VAL A 71 1.43 -16.24 4.85
CA VAL A 71 1.00 -16.18 6.26
C VAL A 71 0.60 -14.75 6.57
N SER A 72 -0.54 -14.59 7.23
CA SER A 72 -0.98 -13.36 7.87
C SER A 72 -1.68 -13.72 9.18
N GLU A 73 -1.00 -13.51 10.29
CA GLU A 73 -1.44 -13.96 11.61
C GLU A 73 -1.57 -12.76 12.56
N LEU A 74 -2.69 -12.70 13.27
CA LEU A 74 -2.89 -11.73 14.34
C LEU A 74 -2.10 -12.18 15.58
N VAL A 75 -1.09 -11.41 15.96
CA VAL A 75 -0.26 -11.69 17.15
C VAL A 75 -0.85 -11.05 18.39
N GLU A 76 -1.29 -9.79 18.27
CA GLU A 76 -1.80 -9.00 19.39
C GLU A 76 -2.74 -7.90 18.86
N LYS A 77 -3.79 -7.57 19.61
CA LYS A 77 -4.64 -6.40 19.35
C LYS A 77 -4.92 -5.65 20.65
N GLU A 78 -4.51 -4.39 20.72
CA GLU A 78 -4.72 -3.49 21.84
C GLU A 78 -5.30 -2.16 21.35
N GLY A 79 -6.61 -1.97 21.58
CA GLY A 79 -7.31 -0.81 21.06
C GLY A 79 -7.21 -0.74 19.54
N ASN A 80 -6.61 0.33 19.03
CA ASN A 80 -6.40 0.54 17.60
C ASN A 80 -5.01 0.09 17.09
N ARG A 81 -4.15 -0.45 17.98
CA ARG A 81 -2.88 -1.08 17.58
C ARG A 81 -3.11 -2.56 17.35
N VAL A 82 -2.65 -3.04 16.20
CA VAL A 82 -2.68 -4.45 15.81
C VAL A 82 -1.27 -4.90 15.46
N ARG A 83 -0.78 -5.95 16.11
CA ARG A 83 0.48 -6.59 15.73
C ARG A 83 0.20 -7.81 14.86
N LEU A 84 0.85 -7.85 13.71
CA LEU A 84 0.71 -8.93 12.74
C LEU A 84 2.05 -9.61 12.50
N PHE A 85 2.02 -10.92 12.34
CA PHE A 85 3.12 -11.67 11.72
C PHE A 85 2.73 -11.99 10.28
N GLN A 86 3.58 -11.59 9.33
CA GLN A 86 3.37 -11.83 7.91
C GLN A 86 4.59 -12.49 7.27
N MET A 87 4.32 -13.38 6.33
CA MET A 87 5.35 -13.98 5.49
C MET A 87 4.92 -13.89 4.03
N GLY A 88 5.73 -13.18 3.24
CA GLY A 88 5.64 -13.18 1.80
C GLY A 88 6.52 -14.27 1.19
N GLN A 89 6.09 -14.89 0.09
CA GLN A 89 6.86 -15.84 -0.71
C GLN A 89 6.89 -15.40 -2.17
N GLN A 90 8.11 -15.37 -2.73
CA GLN A 90 8.36 -15.01 -4.12
C GLN A 90 9.16 -16.09 -4.84
N ASN A 91 8.77 -16.36 -6.09
CA ASN A 91 9.54 -17.23 -6.98
C ASN A 91 10.67 -16.42 -7.64
N LEU A 92 11.91 -16.84 -7.41
CA LEU A 92 13.10 -16.37 -8.10
C LEU A 92 13.32 -17.17 -9.39
N ALA A 93 14.33 -16.76 -10.17
CA ALA A 93 14.75 -17.53 -11.34
C ALA A 93 15.24 -18.92 -10.93
N LEU A 94 15.16 -19.88 -11.86
CA LEU A 94 15.61 -21.27 -11.65
C LEU A 94 14.82 -22.03 -10.57
N GLY A 95 13.59 -21.61 -10.25
CA GLY A 95 12.71 -22.31 -9.31
C GLY A 95 13.04 -22.10 -7.83
N LEU A 96 13.98 -21.21 -7.51
CA LEU A 96 14.28 -20.83 -6.13
C LEU A 96 13.10 -20.06 -5.52
N LYS A 97 12.80 -20.30 -4.24
CA LYS A 97 11.79 -19.55 -3.49
C LYS A 97 12.47 -18.64 -2.47
N PHE A 98 12.05 -17.38 -2.42
CA PHE A 98 12.46 -16.41 -1.42
C PHE A 98 11.29 -16.13 -0.48
N ASN A 99 11.53 -16.25 0.82
CA ASN A 99 10.54 -15.88 1.84
C ASN A 99 11.02 -14.63 2.56
N ALA A 100 10.16 -13.62 2.71
CA ALA A 100 10.41 -12.44 3.52
C ALA A 100 9.42 -12.43 4.69
N LYS A 101 9.94 -12.31 5.91
CA LYS A 101 9.14 -12.21 7.11
C LYS A 101 9.10 -10.78 7.64
N ALA A 102 7.96 -10.40 8.19
CA ALA A 102 7.78 -9.13 8.88
C ALA A 102 6.82 -9.30 10.06
N VAL A 103 7.19 -8.74 11.20
CA VAL A 103 6.26 -8.41 12.29
C VAL A 103 5.94 -6.93 12.14
N LEU A 104 4.66 -6.61 11.94
CA LEU A 104 4.17 -5.25 11.71
C LEU A 104 3.34 -4.78 12.89
N ASP A 105 3.56 -3.54 13.33
CA ASP A 105 2.57 -2.79 14.10
C ASP A 105 1.72 -1.99 13.11
N CYS A 106 0.43 -2.28 13.07
CA CYS A 106 -0.61 -1.57 12.33
C CYS A 106 -1.42 -0.68 13.29
N PHE A 107 -1.81 0.50 12.83
CA PHE A 107 -2.59 1.47 13.58
C PHE A 107 -3.84 1.83 12.79
N GLU A 108 -4.96 1.24 13.17
CA GLU A 108 -6.28 1.52 12.60
C GLU A 108 -6.69 2.94 13.03
N LYS A 109 -6.88 3.87 12.07
CA LYS A 109 -7.38 5.22 12.39
C LYS A 109 -8.90 5.26 12.41
N GLU A 110 -9.42 6.22 13.16
CA GLU A 110 -10.84 6.55 13.15
C GLU A 110 -11.28 7.08 11.78
N LEU A 111 -12.57 6.95 11.51
CA LEU A 111 -13.18 7.49 10.31
C LEU A 111 -13.09 9.02 10.31
N GLU A 112 -12.53 9.58 9.26
CA GLU A 112 -12.44 11.01 9.03
C GLU A 112 -13.53 11.46 8.06
N ILE A 113 -14.23 12.54 8.42
CA ILE A 113 -15.25 13.17 7.56
C ILE A 113 -14.58 14.30 6.78
N LEU A 114 -14.64 14.22 5.45
CA LEU A 114 -14.12 15.21 4.53
C LEU A 114 -15.26 16.10 4.01
N PRO A 115 -14.96 17.27 3.40
CA PRO A 115 -16.00 18.14 2.85
C PRO A 115 -16.91 17.49 1.80
N TYR A 116 -16.40 16.48 1.06
CA TYR A 116 -17.09 15.83 -0.06
C TYR A 116 -16.97 14.30 -0.01
N GLY A 117 -16.83 13.73 1.19
CA GLY A 117 -16.65 12.30 1.35
C GLY A 117 -16.12 11.90 2.71
N ARG A 118 -15.52 10.72 2.77
CA ARG A 118 -14.98 10.14 3.99
C ARG A 118 -13.67 9.42 3.73
N ARG A 119 -12.78 9.41 4.72
CA ARG A 119 -11.48 8.75 4.67
C ARG A 119 -11.26 7.86 5.87
N ARG A 120 -10.54 6.76 5.68
CA ARG A 120 -10.01 5.97 6.79
C ARG A 120 -8.65 5.41 6.43
N GLU A 121 -7.74 5.35 7.40
CA GLU A 121 -6.36 4.92 7.17
C GLU A 121 -5.92 3.82 8.13
N ILE A 122 -4.94 3.04 7.68
CA ILE A 122 -4.16 2.11 8.50
C ILE A 122 -2.70 2.46 8.29
N ASP A 123 -2.05 3.03 9.30
CA ASP A 123 -0.58 3.19 9.27
C ASP A 123 0.05 1.86 9.68
N PHE A 124 1.19 1.49 9.09
CA PHE A 124 1.93 0.30 9.50
C PHE A 124 3.43 0.59 9.56
N LYS A 125 4.11 -0.12 10.48
CA LYS A 125 5.57 -0.11 10.59
C LYS A 125 6.07 -1.50 10.96
N MET A 126 7.15 -1.93 10.33
CA MET A 126 7.82 -3.17 10.69
C MET A 126 8.64 -2.98 11.96
N VAL A 127 8.40 -3.83 12.95
CA VAL A 127 9.15 -3.86 14.22
C VAL A 127 10.22 -4.95 14.23
N GLU A 128 10.04 -5.99 13.42
CA GLU A 128 11.01 -7.08 13.22
C GLU A 128 10.87 -7.66 11.82
N GLY A 129 11.95 -8.06 11.15
CA GLY A 129 11.83 -8.75 9.86
C GLY A 129 13.02 -8.65 8.91
N ASP A 130 12.75 -8.88 7.62
CA ASP A 130 13.74 -9.03 6.57
C ASP A 130 14.14 -7.76 5.82
N PHE A 131 13.59 -6.62 6.24
CA PHE A 131 13.93 -5.29 5.70
C PHE A 131 14.72 -4.47 6.73
N GLN A 132 15.38 -3.40 6.29
CA GLN A 132 15.92 -2.37 7.20
C GLN A 132 14.86 -1.33 7.56
N LEU A 133 13.94 -1.08 6.64
CA LEU A 133 12.81 -0.17 6.78
C LEU A 133 11.67 -0.75 5.95
N PHE A 134 10.49 -0.82 6.55
CA PHE A 134 9.25 -1.19 5.88
C PHE A 134 8.10 -0.56 6.66
N GLU A 135 7.63 0.59 6.20
CA GLU A 135 6.57 1.34 6.86
C GLU A 135 5.78 2.14 5.85
N GLY A 136 4.56 2.51 6.19
CA GLY A 136 3.67 3.13 5.24
C GLY A 136 2.24 3.23 5.73
N LYS A 137 1.33 3.37 4.79
CA LYS A 137 -0.10 3.40 5.08
C LYS A 137 -0.97 2.89 3.94
N TRP A 138 -2.12 2.37 4.33
CA TRP A 138 -3.30 2.22 3.49
C TRP A 138 -4.24 3.40 3.75
N SER A 139 -4.75 4.03 2.70
CA SER A 139 -5.76 5.10 2.78
C SER A 139 -6.92 4.76 1.87
N ILE A 140 -8.12 4.72 2.43
CA ILE A 140 -9.38 4.53 1.71
C ILE A 140 -10.09 5.87 1.70
N GLU A 141 -10.39 6.40 0.52
CA GLU A 141 -11.16 7.61 0.35
C GLU A 141 -12.40 7.30 -0.49
N GLN A 142 -13.59 7.62 0.03
CA GLN A 142 -14.85 7.46 -0.68
C GLN A 142 -15.52 8.82 -0.84
N LEU A 143 -15.95 9.14 -2.05
CA LEU A 143 -16.67 10.37 -2.38
C LEU A 143 -18.17 10.23 -2.10
N ASP A 144 -18.81 11.34 -1.76
CA ASP A 144 -20.27 11.39 -1.60
C ASP A 144 -20.97 11.34 -2.96
N LYS A 145 -22.10 10.62 -3.02
CA LYS A 145 -22.89 10.47 -4.26
C LYS A 145 -23.38 11.83 -4.75
N GLY A 146 -23.12 12.15 -6.02
CA GLY A 146 -23.65 13.33 -6.70
C GLY A 146 -22.72 14.55 -6.72
N ILE A 147 -21.52 14.46 -6.15
CA ILE A 147 -20.50 15.49 -6.26
C ILE A 147 -19.35 14.95 -7.10
N HIS A 148 -19.37 15.24 -8.41
CA HIS A 148 -18.17 15.19 -9.24
C HIS A 148 -17.36 16.45 -8.94
N GLY A 149 -16.69 16.47 -7.78
CA GLY A 149 -15.90 17.61 -7.37
C GLY A 149 -14.80 17.88 -8.41
N GLU A 150 -14.71 19.11 -8.89
CA GLU A 150 -13.48 19.62 -9.50
C GLU A 150 -12.38 19.57 -8.44
N ALA A 151 -11.61 18.47 -8.31
CA ALA A 151 -10.19 18.50 -7.90
C ALA A 151 -9.55 17.15 -7.53
N LEU A 152 -10.23 16.04 -7.28
CA LEU A 152 -9.53 14.83 -6.81
C LEU A 152 -9.31 13.82 -7.93
N ASP A 153 -8.25 14.05 -8.69
CA ASP A 153 -7.62 13.04 -9.57
C ASP A 153 -8.58 12.51 -10.65
N LEU A 154 -8.69 13.28 -11.75
CA LEU A 154 -9.59 13.03 -12.90
C LEU A 154 -9.58 11.56 -13.40
N GLN A 155 -8.48 10.85 -13.16
CA GLN A 155 -8.30 9.45 -13.52
C GLN A 155 -9.20 8.47 -12.76
N PHE A 156 -9.68 8.82 -11.57
CA PHE A 156 -10.49 7.92 -10.73
C PHE A 156 -11.90 8.46 -10.44
N ASN A 157 -12.34 9.51 -11.13
CA ASN A 157 -13.64 10.15 -10.93
C ASN A 157 -14.84 9.23 -11.20
N ASP A 158 -14.65 8.16 -11.96
CA ASP A 158 -15.70 7.18 -12.27
C ASP A 158 -15.94 6.21 -11.10
N PHE A 159 -15.03 6.14 -10.13
CA PHE A 159 -15.12 5.20 -9.01
C PHE A 159 -15.58 5.89 -7.72
N PRO A 160 -16.51 5.30 -6.96
CA PRO A 160 -16.96 5.88 -5.69
C PRO A 160 -15.88 5.87 -4.61
N THR A 161 -14.95 4.90 -4.66
CA THR A 161 -13.90 4.71 -3.67
C THR A 161 -12.55 4.52 -4.34
N THR A 162 -11.52 5.12 -3.75
CA THR A 162 -10.13 4.88 -4.11
C THR A 162 -9.35 4.30 -2.94
N LEU A 163 -8.44 3.38 -3.24
CA LEU A 163 -7.50 2.81 -2.30
C LEU A 163 -6.09 3.25 -2.68
N THR A 164 -5.39 3.88 -1.73
CA THR A 164 -4.00 4.28 -1.88
C THR A 164 -3.13 3.49 -0.91
N TYR A 165 -2.06 2.87 -1.41
CA TYR A 165 -1.02 2.26 -0.60
C TYR A 165 0.29 3.00 -0.80
N THR A 166 0.83 3.56 0.28
CA THR A 166 2.14 4.21 0.30
C THR A 166 3.07 3.40 1.17
N VAL A 167 4.25 3.03 0.67
CA VAL A 167 5.26 2.33 1.45
C VAL A 167 6.63 2.92 1.21
N GLU A 168 7.38 3.12 2.29
CA GLU A 168 8.81 3.33 2.26
C GLU A 168 9.51 2.02 2.63
N VAL A 169 10.43 1.61 1.75
CA VAL A 169 11.13 0.34 1.87
C VAL A 169 12.63 0.55 1.72
N LYS A 170 13.39 -0.13 2.57
CA LYS A 170 14.84 -0.25 2.46
C LYS A 170 15.26 -1.72 2.61
N PRO A 171 15.74 -2.37 1.53
CA PRO A 171 16.16 -3.77 1.61
C PRO A 171 17.44 -3.93 2.46
N LYS A 172 17.67 -5.13 3.00
CA LYS A 172 18.96 -5.50 3.62
C LYS A 172 20.09 -5.48 2.56
N MET A 173 21.32 -5.14 2.97
CA MET A 173 22.44 -4.86 2.06
C MET A 173 22.86 -6.02 1.14
N TRP A 174 22.48 -7.26 1.46
CA TRP A 174 22.79 -8.44 0.65
C TRP A 174 21.84 -8.62 -0.55
N LEU A 175 20.75 -7.84 -0.66
CA LEU A 175 19.79 -7.93 -1.76
C LEU A 175 20.01 -6.82 -2.81
N PRO A 176 20.18 -7.14 -4.10
CA PRO A 176 20.27 -6.13 -5.16
C PRO A 176 18.96 -5.32 -5.28
N VAL A 177 19.03 -4.01 -5.05
CA VAL A 177 17.87 -3.10 -5.00
C VAL A 177 17.01 -3.16 -6.28
N ARG A 178 17.64 -3.29 -7.46
CA ARG A 178 16.93 -3.37 -8.75
C ARG A 178 16.06 -4.62 -8.89
N LEU A 179 16.45 -5.74 -8.25
CA LEU A 179 15.63 -6.94 -8.23
C LEU A 179 14.42 -6.78 -7.31
N VAL A 180 14.57 -5.99 -6.23
CA VAL A 180 13.48 -5.65 -5.32
C VAL A 180 12.49 -4.72 -6.01
N GLU A 181 12.95 -3.62 -6.62
CA GLU A 181 12.08 -2.56 -7.13
C GLU A 181 11.06 -3.06 -8.16
N GLY A 182 11.50 -3.74 -9.22
CA GLY A 182 10.59 -4.22 -10.27
C GLY A 182 9.63 -5.31 -9.80
N ARG A 183 10.07 -6.19 -8.88
CA ARG A 183 9.21 -7.24 -8.31
C ARG A 183 8.23 -6.65 -7.31
N LEU A 184 8.68 -5.74 -6.46
CA LEU A 184 7.87 -5.08 -5.45
C LEU A 184 6.76 -4.25 -6.08
N CYS A 185 7.03 -3.49 -7.15
CA CYS A 185 5.97 -2.76 -7.86
C CYS A 185 4.91 -3.72 -8.43
N LYS A 186 5.33 -4.86 -8.99
CA LYS A 186 4.40 -5.89 -9.50
C LYS A 186 3.57 -6.53 -8.37
N GLU A 187 4.19 -6.80 -7.23
CA GLU A 187 3.52 -7.34 -6.04
C GLU A 187 2.50 -6.34 -5.49
N ILE A 188 2.90 -5.09 -5.28
CA ILE A 188 2.01 -4.02 -4.82
C ILE A 188 0.81 -3.88 -5.76
N LYS A 189 1.04 -3.88 -7.07
CA LYS A 189 -0.02 -3.87 -8.08
C LYS A 189 -1.01 -5.02 -7.87
N THR A 190 -0.48 -6.23 -7.72
CA THR A 190 -1.27 -7.44 -7.53
C THR A 190 -2.07 -7.37 -6.23
N ASN A 191 -1.46 -6.92 -5.14
CA ASN A 191 -2.12 -6.78 -3.84
C ASN A 191 -3.30 -5.78 -3.91
N LEU A 192 -3.13 -4.64 -4.58
CA LEU A 192 -4.21 -3.65 -4.74
C LEU A 192 -5.39 -4.22 -5.53
N MET A 193 -5.12 -4.95 -6.62
CA MET A 193 -6.16 -5.62 -7.40
C MET A 193 -6.87 -6.69 -6.56
N SER A 194 -6.12 -7.50 -5.81
CA SER A 194 -6.69 -8.53 -4.93
C SER A 194 -7.63 -7.94 -3.86
N VAL A 195 -7.25 -6.80 -3.26
CA VAL A 195 -8.12 -6.09 -2.28
C VAL A 195 -9.37 -5.53 -2.97
N ARG A 196 -9.24 -4.91 -4.14
CA ARG A 196 -10.39 -4.46 -4.94
C ARG A 196 -11.35 -5.61 -5.21
N ASP A 197 -10.85 -6.69 -5.77
CA ASP A 197 -11.67 -7.82 -6.22
C ASP A 197 -12.35 -8.51 -5.02
N ALA A 198 -11.68 -8.58 -3.86
CA ALA A 198 -12.27 -9.07 -2.62
C ALA A 198 -13.37 -8.11 -2.10
N ALA A 199 -13.12 -6.81 -2.09
CA ALA A 199 -14.07 -5.81 -1.60
C ALA A 199 -15.34 -5.73 -2.46
N GLN A 200 -15.23 -5.91 -3.78
CA GLN A 200 -16.38 -5.93 -4.68
C GLN A 200 -17.27 -7.16 -4.46
N LYS A 201 -16.69 -8.31 -4.10
CA LYS A 201 -17.46 -9.53 -3.77
C LYS A 201 -18.26 -9.43 -2.47
N VAL A 202 -17.83 -8.60 -1.53
CA VAL A 202 -18.60 -8.35 -0.29
C VAL A 202 -19.98 -7.78 -0.62
N ILE A 203 -20.09 -6.95 -1.66
CA ILE A 203 -21.36 -6.38 -2.12
C ILE A 203 -22.27 -7.47 -2.71
N GLU A 204 -21.72 -8.36 -3.52
CA GLU A 204 -22.49 -9.45 -4.15
C GLU A 204 -23.08 -10.41 -3.10
N GLY A 205 -22.33 -10.72 -2.04
CA GLY A 205 -22.81 -11.56 -0.94
C GLY A 205 -24.00 -10.95 -0.19
N VAL A 206 -23.98 -9.64 0.08
CA VAL A 206 -25.08 -8.94 0.78
C VAL A 206 -26.36 -8.89 -0.07
N ILE A 207 -26.23 -8.83 -1.41
CA ILE A 207 -27.40 -8.84 -2.31
C ILE A 207 -28.01 -10.24 -2.41
N HIS A 208 -27.21 -11.30 -2.30
CA HIS A 208 -27.69 -12.69 -2.35
C HIS A 208 -28.38 -13.18 -1.07
N ASP A 209 -28.10 -12.54 0.08
CA ASP A 209 -28.70 -12.87 1.38
C ASP A 209 -29.99 -12.07 1.70
N LEU A 210 -30.47 -11.23 0.78
CA LEU A 210 -31.72 -10.45 0.86
C LEU A 210 -32.84 -11.07 0.02
#